data_AF-A0A0C9VTB6-F1
#
_entry.id   AF-A0A0C9VTB6-F1
#
_cell.length_a   1.000
_cell.length_b   1.000
_cell.length_c   1.000
_cell.angle_alpha   90.00
_cell.angle_beta   90.00
_cell.angle_gamma   90.00
#
_symmetry.space_group_name_H-M   'P 1'
#
loop_
_entity.id
_entity.type
_entity.pdbx_description
1 polymer ?
#
loop_
_entity_poly.entity_id
_entity_poly.type
_entity_poly.pdbx_seq_one_letter_code
_entity_poly.pdbx_strand_id
1 'polypeptide(L)'
;LYKALHDILTLEEMCTLAVFSQTVSHPYFRIIRDPGHENLNMLELGTLHHNILTFIQKVASSPEIIFADHATQLSSSFDQKPWNHPETCTVR
;
A
#
# COMPACT_ATOMS: atom_id res chain seq x y z
N LEU A 1 0.18 -25.82 5.42
CA LEU A 1 -0.34 -24.90 4.39
C LEU A 1 -1.86 -24.94 4.30
N TYR A 2 -2.49 -26.03 3.83
CA TYR A 2 -3.96 -26.10 3.64
C TYR A 2 -4.79 -25.59 4.82
N LYS A 3 -4.49 -26.01 6.06
CA LYS A 3 -5.20 -25.52 7.25
C LYS A 3 -5.04 -24.02 7.50
N ALA A 4 -3.88 -23.46 7.21
CA ALA A 4 -3.60 -22.03 7.39
C ALA A 4 -4.37 -21.17 6.37
N LEU A 5 -4.58 -21.65 5.14
CA LEU A 5 -5.42 -20.95 4.15
C LEU A 5 -6.92 -20.95 4.50
N HIS A 6 -7.35 -21.72 5.52
CA HIS A 6 -8.73 -21.76 5.99
C HIS A 6 -8.86 -21.26 7.43
N ASP A 7 -7.76 -20.82 8.04
CA ASP A 7 -7.73 -20.25 9.37
C ASP A 7 -8.03 -18.74 9.26
N ILE A 8 -9.03 -18.27 10.01
CA ILE A 8 -9.50 -16.89 9.94
C ILE A 8 -8.40 -15.88 10.29
N LEU A 9 -7.59 -16.17 11.32
CA LEU A 9 -6.52 -15.27 11.77
C LEU A 9 -5.44 -15.13 10.69
N THR A 10 -5.06 -16.25 10.08
CA THR A 10 -4.12 -16.24 8.96
C THR A 10 -4.66 -15.46 7.76
N LEU A 11 -5.95 -15.60 7.45
CA LEU A 11 -6.58 -14.87 6.34
C LEU A 11 -6.63 -13.36 6.60
N GLU A 12 -6.90 -12.93 7.83
CA GLU A 12 -6.87 -11.52 8.22
C GLU A 12 -5.48 -10.90 8.07
N GLU A 13 -4.43 -11.62 8.49
CA GLU A 13 -3.04 -11.22 8.30
C GLU A 13 -2.69 -11.13 6.81
N MET A 14 -3.06 -12.14 6.02
CA MET A 14 -2.83 -12.15 4.57
C MET A 14 -3.56 -11.01 3.87
N CYS A 15 -4.80 -10.72 4.24
CA CYS A 15 -5.57 -9.61 3.70
C CYS A 15 -4.87 -8.27 4.01
N THR A 16 -4.46 -8.08 5.27
CA THR A 16 -3.74 -6.87 5.70
C THR A 16 -2.44 -6.68 4.92
N LEU A 17 -1.65 -7.75 4.74
CA LEU A 17 -0.41 -7.71 3.96
C LEU A 17 -0.67 -7.42 2.48
N ALA A 18 -1.71 -8.01 1.89
CA ALA A 18 -2.09 -7.77 0.50
C ALA A 18 -2.47 -6.30 0.31
N VAL A 19 -3.32 -5.75 1.17
CA VAL A 19 -3.72 -4.33 1.13
C VAL A 19 -2.50 -3.43 1.30
N PHE A 20 -1.67 -3.66 2.32
CA PHE A 20 -0.45 -2.89 2.56
C PHE A 20 0.51 -2.92 1.37
N SER A 21 0.61 -4.08 0.69
CA SER A 21 1.43 -4.21 -0.51
C SER A 21 1.01 -3.25 -1.61
N GLN A 22 -0.31 -3.11 -1.83
CA GLN A 22 -0.86 -2.27 -2.90
C GLN A 22 -0.87 -0.78 -2.53
N THR A 23 -1.13 -0.44 -1.27
CA THR A 23 -1.30 0.96 -0.84
C THR A 23 0.01 1.64 -0.46
N VAL A 24 1.01 0.88 0.01
CA VAL A 24 2.25 1.43 0.58
C VAL A 24 3.48 0.87 -0.11
N SER A 25 3.67 -0.45 -0.07
CA SER A 25 4.95 -1.08 -0.46
C SER A 25 5.28 -0.91 -1.94
N HIS A 26 4.37 -1.33 -2.83
CA HIS A 26 4.58 -1.18 -4.27
C HIS A 26 4.70 0.28 -4.69
N PRO A 27 3.83 1.21 -4.25
CA PRO A 27 3.98 2.65 -4.50
C PRO A 27 5.35 3.21 -4.08
N TYR A 28 5.83 2.86 -2.89
CA TYR A 28 7.13 3.28 -2.39
C TYR A 28 8.27 2.82 -3.30
N PHE A 29 8.30 1.53 -3.65
CA PHE A 29 9.31 0.99 -4.55
C PHE A 29 9.20 1.57 -5.96
N ARG A 30 8.00 1.90 -6.42
CA ARG A 30 7.78 2.53 -7.72
C ARG A 30 8.41 3.93 -7.76
N ILE A 31 8.27 4.72 -6.69
CA ILE A 31 8.92 6.03 -6.58
C ILE A 31 10.44 5.90 -6.60
N ILE A 32 11.00 5.00 -5.79
CA ILE A 32 12.47 4.81 -5.72
C ILE A 32 13.04 4.34 -7.06
N ARG A 33 12.31 3.48 -7.77
CA ARG A 33 12.76 2.88 -9.03
C ARG A 33 12.28 3.64 -10.27
N ASP A 34 11.64 4.80 -10.11
CA ASP A 34 11.09 5.54 -11.26
C ASP A 34 12.24 6.00 -12.17
N PRO A 35 12.10 5.92 -13.51
CA PRO A 35 13.12 6.41 -14.44
C PRO A 35 13.41 7.89 -14.16
N GLY A 36 14.67 8.20 -13.86
CA GLY A 36 15.09 9.54 -13.37
C GLY A 36 15.56 9.55 -11.92
N HIS A 37 15.29 8.49 -11.15
CA HIS A 37 15.81 8.28 -9.79
C HIS A 37 16.97 7.27 -9.72
N GLU A 38 17.57 6.92 -10.86
CA GLU A 38 18.70 5.98 -10.94
C GLU A 38 19.92 6.42 -10.12
N ASN A 39 20.07 7.73 -9.90
CA ASN A 39 21.11 8.34 -9.07
C ASN A 39 20.56 8.95 -7.78
N LEU A 40 19.31 8.63 -7.39
CA LEU A 40 18.72 9.21 -6.19
C LEU A 40 19.54 8.79 -4.98
N ASN A 41 20.18 9.78 -4.35
CA ASN A 41 21.06 9.52 -3.23
C ASN A 41 20.21 8.99 -2.06
N MET A 42 20.65 7.88 -1.46
CA MET A 42 19.97 7.31 -0.30
C MET A 42 19.85 8.30 0.87
N LEU A 43 20.76 9.28 0.97
CA LEU A 43 20.73 10.35 1.97
C LEU A 43 19.62 11.40 1.70
N GLU A 44 19.09 11.46 0.48
CA GLU A 44 18.03 12.42 0.08
C GLU A 44 16.62 11.84 0.28
N LEU A 45 16.50 10.58 0.73
CA LEU A 45 15.22 9.91 0.96
C LEU A 45 14.45 10.42 2.19
N GLY A 46 15.03 11.31 3.00
CA GLY A 46 14.42 11.76 4.25
C GLY A 46 12.99 12.28 4.10
N THR A 47 12.73 13.10 3.08
CA THR A 47 11.38 13.62 2.78
C THR A 47 10.43 12.49 2.36
N LEU A 48 10.90 11.55 1.53
CA LEU A 48 10.10 10.41 1.10
C LEU A 48 9.71 9.53 2.29
N HIS A 49 10.65 9.24 3.20
CA HIS A 49 10.41 8.47 4.42
C HIS A 49 9.45 9.17 5.38
N HIS A 50 9.53 10.50 5.49
CA HIS A 50 8.57 11.26 6.28
C HIS A 50 7.15 11.19 5.69
N ASN A 51 7.04 11.32 4.37
CA ASN A 51 5.76 11.28 3.66
C ASN A 51 5.09 9.90 3.77
N ILE A 52 5.85 8.82 3.59
CA ILE A 52 5.29 7.46 3.71
C ILE A 52 4.89 7.13 5.15
N LEU A 53 5.67 7.57 6.15
CA LEU A 53 5.31 7.41 7.56
C LEU A 53 4.00 8.13 7.87
N THR A 54 3.87 9.37 7.41
CA THR A 54 2.64 10.17 7.55
C THR A 54 1.45 9.50 6.89
N PHE A 55 1.64 8.95 5.69
CA PHE A 55 0.60 8.21 4.99
C PHE A 55 0.17 6.94 5.74
N ILE A 56 1.11 6.14 6.23
CA ILE A 56 0.83 4.93 7.02
C ILE A 56 0.05 5.29 8.29
N GLN A 57 0.46 6.35 9.00
CA GLN A 57 -0.24 6.82 10.19
C GLN A 57 -1.68 7.26 9.85
N LYS A 58 -1.87 7.96 8.73
CA LYS A 58 -3.18 8.39 8.25
C LYS A 58 -4.10 7.19 7.94
N VAL A 59 -3.56 6.16 7.27
CA VAL A 59 -4.29 4.92 6.98
C VAL A 59 -4.66 4.19 8.27
N ALA A 60 -3.74 4.10 9.23
CA ALA A 60 -4.00 3.48 10.52
C ALA A 60 -5.07 4.23 11.34
N SER A 61 -5.09 5.56 11.28
CA SER A 61 -6.12 6.38 11.95
C SER A 61 -7.46 6.40 11.22
N SER A 62 -7.46 6.18 9.91
CA SER A 62 -8.66 6.29 9.07
C SER A 62 -8.65 5.23 7.97
N PRO A 63 -9.01 3.97 8.29
CA PRO A 63 -9.05 2.87 7.32
C PRO A 63 -9.98 3.12 6.13
N GLU A 64 -10.95 4.02 6.27
CA GLU A 64 -11.86 4.46 5.20
C GLU A 64 -11.15 4.98 3.94
N ILE A 65 -9.89 5.43 4.05
CA ILE A 65 -9.06 5.83 2.90
C ILE A 65 -8.92 4.67 1.89
N ILE A 66 -8.99 3.43 2.36
CA ILE A 66 -8.87 2.22 1.56
C ILE A 66 -10.24 1.58 1.33
N PHE A 67 -11.07 1.51 2.38
CA PHE A 67 -12.26 0.67 2.39
C PHE A 67 -13.60 1.41 2.26
N ALA A 68 -13.61 2.74 2.16
CA ALA A 68 -14.86 3.47 1.95
C ALA A 68 -15.44 3.18 0.55
N ASP A 69 -16.76 3.26 0.41
CA ASP A 69 -17.47 3.02 -0.86
C ASP A 69 -17.01 3.95 -2.01
N HIS A 70 -16.49 5.13 -1.66
CA HIS A 70 -15.96 6.11 -2.61
C HIS A 70 -14.43 6.08 -2.73
N ALA A 71 -13.74 5.20 -1.99
CA ALA A 71 -12.31 5.04 -2.09
C ALA A 71 -11.96 4.43 -3.45
N THR A 72 -11.03 5.07 -4.14
CA THR A 72 -10.50 4.59 -5.42
C THR A 72 -9.08 4.05 -5.21
N GLN A 73 -8.61 3.21 -6.14
CA GLN A 73 -7.22 2.74 -6.14
C GLN A 73 -6.20 3.88 -6.15
N LEU A 74 -6.53 5.01 -6.78
CA LEU A 74 -5.68 6.19 -6.79
C LEU A 74 -5.68 6.89 -5.43
N SER A 75 -6.84 7.08 -4.82
CA SER A 75 -6.92 7.77 -3.51
C SER A 75 -6.35 6.95 -2.36
N SER A 76 -6.30 5.63 -2.50
CA SER A 76 -5.80 4.69 -1.50
C SER A 76 -4.33 4.30 -1.70
N SER A 77 -3.69 4.73 -2.79
CA SER A 77 -2.27 4.49 -3.06
C SER A 77 -1.40 5.67 -2.62
N PHE A 78 -0.27 5.38 -1.96
CA PHE A 78 0.70 6.40 -1.54
C PHE A 78 1.24 7.26 -2.70
N ASP A 79 1.46 6.65 -3.87
CA ASP A 79 1.96 7.34 -5.07
C ASP A 79 0.83 7.85 -5.98
N GLN A 80 -0.43 7.70 -5.55
CA GLN A 80 -1.65 8.06 -6.28
C GLN A 80 -1.79 7.43 -7.67
N LYS A 81 -1.09 6.32 -7.92
CA LYS A 81 -1.20 5.54 -9.16
C LYS A 81 -2.05 4.28 -8.90
N PRO A 82 -2.60 3.64 -9.95
CA PRO A 82 -3.35 2.40 -9.81
C PRO A 82 -2.56 1.29 -9.12
N TRP A 83 -3.30 0.41 -8.43
CA TRP A 83 -2.75 -0.79 -7.80
C TRP A 83 -2.25 -1.76 -8.87
N ASN A 84 -1.24 -2.57 -8.51
CA ASN A 84 -0.77 -3.64 -9.38
C ASN A 84 -1.80 -4.76 -9.49
N HIS A 85 -2.51 -5.03 -8.39
CA HIS A 85 -3.54 -6.05 -8.26
C HIS A 85 -4.88 -5.41 -7.83
N PRO A 86 -5.64 -4.82 -8.78
CA PRO A 86 -6.96 -4.25 -8.56
C PRO A 86 -7.93 -5.12 -7.75
N GLU A 87 -7.83 -6.44 -7.91
CA GLU A 87 -8.67 -7.46 -7.30
C GLU A 87 -8.51 -7.59 -5.78
N THR A 88 -7.48 -6.96 -5.20
CA THR A 88 -7.17 -7.08 -3.76
C THR A 88 -8.28 -6.55 -2.85
N CYS A 89 -9.00 -5.50 -3.27
CA CYS A 89 -10.14 -4.93 -2.55
C CYS A 89 -11.38 -4.79 -3.43
N THR A 90 -11.60 -5.71 -4.36
CA THR A 90 -12.91 -5.83 -5.00
C THR A 90 -13.82 -6.69 -4.14
N VAL A 91 -14.81 -6.09 -3.49
CA VAL A 91 -15.98 -6.82 -3.02
C VAL A 91 -16.78 -7.21 -4.27
N ARG A 92 -17.01 -8.51 -4.45
CA ARG A 92 -17.88 -9.04 -5.51
C ARG A 92 -19.35 -8.77 -5.21
#